data_AF-A0A7Y6CEK8-F1
#
_entry.id   AF-A0A7Y6CEK8-F1
#
_cell.length_a   1.000
_cell.length_b   1.000
_cell.length_c   1.000
_cell.angle_alpha   90.00
_cell.angle_beta   90.00
_cell.angle_gamma   90.00
#
_symmetry.space_group_name_H-M   'P 1'
#
loop_
_entity.id
_entity.type
_entity.pdbx_description
1 polymer ?
#
loop_
_entity_poly.entity_id
_entity_poly.type
_entity_poly.pdbx_seq_one_letter_code
_entity_poly.pdbx_strand_id
1 'polypeptide(L)'
;MSDPRARRIAVVADSLLEPLLDELGREGFGIIQLPPAGLEHETVGAWLEQTAEHVAEFTRNDYDVVLVDDGLYTADLEQALAAVGVPQIRQYAIQPPSTSRLTPET
;
A
#
# COMPACT_ATOMS: atom_id res chain seq x y z
N MET A 1 -24.39 7.46 8.51
CA MET A 1 -23.52 8.58 8.94
C MET A 1 -22.14 8.01 9.24
N SER A 2 -21.10 8.07 8.41
CA SER A 2 -20.93 8.29 6.96
C SER A 2 -20.03 7.15 6.49
N ASP A 3 -20.28 6.52 5.35
CA ASP A 3 -19.30 5.63 4.71
C ASP A 3 -18.54 6.44 3.65
N PRO A 4 -17.24 6.78 3.84
CA PRO A 4 -16.51 7.64 2.91
C PRO A 4 -15.45 6.90 2.04
N ARG A 5 -15.36 5.56 2.07
CA ARG A 5 -14.08 4.80 2.04
C ARG A 5 -13.34 5.07 3.34
N ALA A 6 -12.77 4.05 3.97
CA ALA A 6 -12.33 4.08 5.37
C ALA A 6 -11.18 5.06 5.71
N ARG A 7 -10.84 6.02 4.84
CA ARG A 7 -9.62 6.85 4.86
C ARG A 7 -8.38 5.97 4.99
N ARG A 8 -8.39 4.82 4.32
CA ARG A 8 -7.29 3.85 4.30
C ARG A 8 -6.76 3.76 2.87
N ILE A 9 -5.45 3.84 2.69
CA ILE A 9 -4.77 3.72 1.41
C ILE A 9 -3.68 2.66 1.51
N ALA A 10 -3.67 1.72 0.58
CA ALA A 10 -2.59 0.76 0.40
C ALA A 10 -1.76 1.18 -0.81
N VAL A 11 -0.46 1.39 -0.60
CA VAL A 11 0.54 1.52 -1.67
C VAL A 11 1.04 0.11 -1.96
N VAL A 12 0.86 -0.39 -3.17
CA VAL A 12 0.99 -1.84 -3.47
C VAL A 12 1.98 -2.09 -4.58
N ALA A 13 2.97 -2.94 -4.32
CA ALA A 13 3.86 -3.48 -5.34
C ALA A 13 3.05 -4.18 -6.44
N ASP A 14 3.41 -3.94 -7.70
CA ASP A 14 2.71 -4.50 -8.87
C ASP A 14 2.51 -6.02 -8.76
N SER A 15 3.56 -6.74 -8.35
CA SER A 15 3.56 -8.21 -8.20
C SER A 15 2.58 -8.72 -7.13
N LEU A 16 2.16 -7.87 -6.20
CA LEU A 16 1.28 -8.18 -5.09
C LEU A 16 -0.14 -7.64 -5.27
N LEU A 17 -0.40 -6.86 -6.33
CA LEU A 17 -1.69 -6.22 -6.55
C LEU A 17 -2.80 -7.25 -6.77
N GLU A 18 -2.69 -8.09 -7.81
CA GLU A 18 -3.75 -9.06 -8.12
C GLU A 18 -4.05 -10.03 -6.96
N PRO A 19 -3.03 -10.62 -6.29
CA PRO A 19 -3.28 -11.56 -5.19
C PRO A 19 -3.98 -10.93 -3.97
N LEU A 20 -3.81 -9.63 -3.73
CA LEU A 20 -4.30 -8.96 -2.53
C LEU A 20 -5.50 -8.02 -2.78
N LEU A 21 -5.92 -7.85 -4.04
CA LEU A 21 -6.99 -6.92 -4.41
C LEU A 21 -8.29 -7.17 -3.63
N ASP A 22 -8.72 -8.43 -3.53
CA ASP A 22 -9.94 -8.82 -2.81
C ASP A 22 -9.81 -8.59 -1.29
N GLU A 23 -8.65 -8.87 -0.71
CA GLU A 23 -8.40 -8.64 0.71
C GLU A 23 -8.42 -7.16 1.05
N LEU A 24 -7.63 -6.37 0.33
CA LEU A 24 -7.54 -4.92 0.52
C LEU A 24 -8.90 -4.24 0.30
N GLY A 25 -9.67 -4.72 -0.68
CA GLY A 25 -11.04 -4.27 -0.93
C GLY A 25 -11.98 -4.57 0.24
N ARG A 26 -11.95 -5.78 0.80
CA ARG A 26 -12.74 -6.14 1.99
C ARG A 26 -12.35 -5.33 3.23
N GLU A 27 -11.06 -5.01 3.37
CA GLU A 27 -10.53 -4.17 4.44
C GLU A 27 -10.79 -2.66 4.22
N GLY A 28 -11.37 -2.29 3.07
CA GLY A 28 -11.79 -0.92 2.76
C GLY A 28 -10.66 0.02 2.33
N PHE A 29 -9.54 -0.51 1.84
CA PHE A 29 -8.43 0.28 1.30
C PHE A 29 -8.74 0.82 -0.10
N GLY A 30 -8.40 2.09 -0.33
CA GLY A 30 -8.08 2.57 -1.68
C GLY A 30 -6.67 2.12 -2.07
N ILE A 31 -6.39 1.98 -3.36
CA ILE A 31 -5.11 1.43 -3.84
C ILE A 31 -4.35 2.48 -4.65
N ILE A 32 -3.05 2.56 -4.41
CA ILE A 32 -2.05 3.17 -5.29
C ILE A 32 -1.10 2.06 -5.69
N GLN A 33 -0.98 1.80 -6.99
CA GLN A 33 -0.06 0.80 -7.53
C GLN A 33 1.32 1.43 -7.71
N LEU A 34 2.36 0.73 -7.26
CA LEU A 34 3.76 1.05 -7.55
C LEU A 34 4.12 0.65 -9.00
N PRO A 35 5.21 1.19 -9.56
CA PRO A 35 5.61 0.85 -10.92
C PRO A 35 5.74 -0.67 -11.12
N PRO A 36 5.37 -1.22 -12.28
CA PRO A 36 5.71 -2.59 -12.62
C PRO A 36 7.23 -2.77 -12.78
N ALA A 37 7.68 -4.02 -12.67
CA ALA A 37 9.08 -4.36 -12.93
C ALA A 37 9.46 -4.14 -14.41
N GLY A 38 10.74 -3.84 -14.67
CA GLY A 38 11.29 -3.75 -16.02
C GLY A 38 11.03 -2.44 -16.76
N LEU A 39 10.52 -1.42 -16.07
CA LEU A 39 10.44 -0.05 -16.62
C LEU A 39 11.80 0.65 -16.57
N GLU A 40 11.97 1.63 -17.46
CA GLU A 40 13.13 2.52 -17.47
C GLU A 40 13.23 3.32 -16.17
N HIS A 41 14.46 3.55 -15.70
CA HIS A 41 14.73 4.16 -14.40
C HIS A 41 14.11 5.56 -14.26
N GLU A 42 14.14 6.39 -15.32
CA GLU A 42 13.51 7.72 -15.32
C GLU A 42 11.99 7.64 -15.10
N THR A 43 11.34 6.67 -15.75
CA THR A 43 9.90 6.42 -15.60
C THR A 43 9.55 5.96 -14.19
N VAL A 44 10.37 5.06 -13.62
CA VAL A 44 10.21 4.59 -12.23
C VAL A 44 10.35 5.78 -11.28
N GLY A 45 11.40 6.59 -11.43
CA GLY A 45 11.63 7.76 -10.59
C GLY A 45 10.44 8.73 -10.58
N ALA A 46 9.96 9.13 -11.77
CA ALA A 46 8.81 10.04 -11.87
C ALA A 46 7.53 9.49 -11.24
N TRP A 47 7.28 8.18 -11.37
CA TRP A 47 6.11 7.54 -10.75
C TRP A 47 6.27 7.46 -9.21
N LEU A 48 7.46 7.13 -8.71
CA LEU A 48 7.73 7.11 -7.27
C LEU A 48 7.60 8.51 -6.65
N GLU A 49 8.06 9.56 -7.33
CA GLU A 49 7.85 10.96 -6.93
C GLU A 49 6.36 11.28 -6.82
N GLN A 50 5.56 10.98 -7.86
CA GLN A 50 4.12 11.20 -7.84
C GLN A 50 3.42 10.39 -6.73
N THR A 51 3.87 9.15 -6.50
CA THR A 51 3.35 8.29 -5.42
C THR A 51 3.63 8.94 -4.06
N ALA A 52 4.84 9.44 -3.85
CA ALA A 52 5.22 10.11 -2.61
C ALA A 52 4.39 11.38 -2.38
N GLU A 53 4.15 12.19 -3.41
CA GLU A 53 3.28 13.37 -3.32
C GLU A 53 1.85 13.00 -2.90
N HIS A 54 1.26 11.97 -3.51
CA HIS A 54 -0.05 11.48 -3.11
C HIS A 54 -0.08 10.98 -1.66
N VAL A 55 0.92 10.21 -1.24
CA VAL A 55 1.02 9.74 0.15
C VAL A 55 1.15 10.92 1.13
N ALA A 56 1.89 11.95 0.77
CA ALA A 56 2.02 13.16 1.57
C ALA A 56 0.67 13.88 1.75
N GLU A 57 -0.09 14.02 0.66
CA GLU A 57 -1.45 14.55 0.71
C GLU A 57 -2.35 13.72 1.62
N PHE A 58 -2.34 12.38 1.47
CA PHE A 58 -3.16 11.49 2.32
C PHE A 58 -2.80 11.59 3.80
N THR A 59 -1.51 11.62 4.10
CA THR A 59 -1.00 11.73 5.47
C THR A 59 -1.39 13.08 6.10
N ARG A 60 -1.31 14.19 5.35
CA ARG A 60 -1.76 15.52 5.80
C ARG A 60 -3.26 15.57 6.11
N ASN A 61 -4.04 14.69 5.52
CA ASN A 61 -5.50 14.61 5.68
C ASN A 61 -5.94 13.46 6.63
N ASP A 62 -5.02 12.94 7.45
CA ASP A 62 -5.27 11.89 8.45
C ASP A 62 -5.77 10.56 7.86
N TYR A 63 -5.28 10.19 6.67
CA TYR A 63 -5.50 8.85 6.12
C TYR A 63 -4.52 7.85 6.73
N ASP A 64 -4.98 6.63 6.96
CA ASP A 64 -4.14 5.48 7.28
C ASP A 64 -3.49 4.95 6.00
N VAL A 65 -2.21 5.23 5.81
CA VAL A 65 -1.44 4.75 4.65
C VAL A 65 -0.55 3.58 5.06
N VAL A 66 -0.67 2.48 4.32
CA VAL A 66 0.16 1.28 4.49
C VAL A 66 0.88 0.92 3.20
N LEU A 67 2.01 0.24 3.32
CA LEU A 67 2.80 -0.27 2.22
C LEU A 67 2.66 -1.79 2.13
N VAL A 68 2.37 -2.29 0.94
CA VAL A 68 2.34 -3.71 0.58
C VAL A 68 3.51 -3.92 -0.38
N ASP A 69 4.66 -4.25 0.18
CA ASP A 69 5.94 -4.26 -0.52
C ASP A 69 6.40 -5.67 -0.94
N ASP A 70 7.04 -5.77 -2.10
CA ASP A 70 7.79 -6.95 -2.54
C ASP A 70 9.31 -6.78 -2.43
N GLY A 71 9.76 -5.57 -2.05
CA GLY A 71 11.17 -5.24 -1.86
C GLY A 71 11.83 -4.58 -3.08
N LEU A 72 11.17 -4.51 -4.24
CA LEU A 72 11.80 -4.07 -5.48
C LEU A 72 12.16 -2.57 -5.46
N TYR A 73 11.27 -1.74 -4.93
CA TYR A 73 11.42 -0.28 -4.95
C TYR A 73 11.43 0.34 -3.55
N THR A 74 11.64 -0.46 -2.48
CA THR A 74 11.57 0.01 -1.09
C THR A 74 12.44 1.24 -0.84
N ALA A 75 13.73 1.15 -1.18
CA ALA A 75 14.69 2.21 -0.90
C ALA A 75 14.38 3.49 -1.68
N ASP A 76 14.02 3.35 -2.95
CA ASP A 76 13.72 4.48 -3.82
C ASP A 76 12.40 5.17 -3.38
N LEU A 77 11.39 4.40 -2.99
CA LEU A 77 10.14 4.92 -2.42
C LEU A 77 10.39 5.63 -1.08
N GLU A 78 11.20 5.05 -0.18
CA GLU A 78 11.57 5.69 1.08
C GLU A 78 12.28 7.02 0.86
N GLN A 79 13.18 7.09 -0.13
CA GLN A 79 13.85 8.32 -0.50
C GLN A 79 12.86 9.37 -1.05
N ALA A 80 11.94 8.97 -1.93
CA ALA A 80 10.91 9.86 -2.47
C ALA A 80 9.97 10.41 -1.37
N LEU A 81 9.54 9.54 -0.44
CA LEU A 81 8.72 9.93 0.71
C LEU A 81 9.45 10.92 1.62
N ALA A 82 10.72 10.67 1.92
CA ALA A 82 11.53 11.57 2.73
C ALA A 82 11.69 12.96 2.08
N ALA A 83 11.81 13.03 0.75
CA ALA A 83 11.92 14.28 0.01
C ALA A 83 10.68 15.19 0.14
N VAL A 84 9.50 14.59 0.33
CA VAL A 84 8.22 15.32 0.54
C VAL A 84 7.83 15.46 2.01
N GLY A 85 8.73 15.09 2.94
CA GLY A 85 8.55 15.22 4.38
C GLY A 85 7.65 14.16 5.00
N VAL A 86 7.43 13.04 4.31
CA VAL A 86 6.70 11.88 4.84
C VAL A 86 7.70 10.90 5.47
N PRO A 87 7.57 10.55 6.76
CA PRO A 87 8.38 9.49 7.35
C PRO A 87 8.02 8.13 6.75
N GLN A 88 8.74 7.07 7.13
CA GLN A 88 8.40 5.70 6.72
C GLN A 88 6.92 5.38 6.99
N ILE A 89 6.24 4.83 5.99
CA ILE A 89 4.86 4.33 6.11
C ILE A 89 4.88 2.88 6.64
N ARG A 90 3.80 2.49 7.31
CA ARG A 90 3.74 1.16 7.96
C ARG A 90 3.59 0.06 6.92
N GLN A 91 4.31 -1.04 7.11
CA GLN A 91 4.11 -2.26 6.33
C GLN A 91 2.74 -2.88 6.66
N TYR A 92 2.04 -3.33 5.63
CA TYR A 92 0.80 -4.07 5.76
C TYR A 92 1.12 -5.48 6.23
N ALA A 93 0.65 -5.81 7.44
CA ALA A 93 0.75 -7.16 7.96
C ALA A 93 -0.33 -8.02 7.29
N ILE A 94 0.09 -8.87 6.35
CA ILE A 94 -0.78 -9.90 5.78
C ILE A 94 -1.31 -10.75 6.93
N GLN A 95 -2.62 -10.72 7.15
CA GLN A 95 -3.25 -11.60 8.14
C GLN A 95 -3.16 -13.03 7.58
N PRO A 96 -2.62 -14.01 8.32
CA PRO A 96 -2.76 -15.40 7.91
C PRO A 96 -4.27 -15.69 7.76
N PRO A 97 -4.69 -16.49 6.76
CA PRO A 97 -6.08 -16.87 6.63
C PRO A 97 -6.53 -17.43 7.98
N SER A 98 -7.56 -16.82 8.56
CA SER A 98 -8.15 -17.30 9.82
C SER A 98 -8.55 -18.74 9.60
N THR A 99 -7.73 -19.67 10.11
CA THR A 99 -8.10 -21.07 10.18
C THR A 99 -9.20 -21.15 11.21
N SER A 100 -10.45 -21.02 10.76
CA SER A 100 -11.60 -21.43 11.54
C SER A 100 -11.30 -22.84 12.05
N ARG A 101 -10.98 -22.94 13.34
CA ARG A 101 -10.82 -24.21 14.02
C ARG A 101 -12.17 -24.91 13.87
N LEU A 102 -12.21 -25.92 13.00
CA LEU A 102 -13.21 -26.96 13.06
C LEU A 102 -13.18 -27.52 14.49
N THR A 103 -14.15 -27.13 15.31
CA THR A 103 -14.49 -27.88 16.52
C THR A 103 -15.12 -29.18 16.05
N PRO A 104 -14.55 -30.36 16.36
CA PRO A 104 -15.32 -31.59 16.21
C PRO A 104 -16.39 -31.58 17.30
N GLU A 105 -17.66 -31.51 16.88
CA GLU A 105 -18.77 -31.82 17.78
C GLU A 105 -18.63 -33.27 18.25
N THR A 106 -18.70 -33.45 19.57
CA THR A 106 -18.67 -34.76 20.25
C THR A 106 -20.07 -35.33 20.33
#